data_AF-A0A1U7Z725-F1
#
_entry.id   AF-A0A1U7Z725-F1
#
_cell.length_a   1.000
_cell.length_b   1.000
_cell.length_c   1.000
_cell.angle_alpha   90.00
_cell.angle_beta   90.00
_cell.angle_gamma   90.00
#
_symmetry.space_group_name_H-M   'P 1'
#
loop_
_entity.id
_entity.type
_entity.pdbx_description
1 polymer ?
#
loop_
_entity_poly.entity_id
_entity_poly.type
_entity_poly.pdbx_seq_one_letter_code
_entity_poly.pdbx_strand_id
1 'polypeptide(L)'
;MVNPIIPILSFFFFVAFHPSPVYAIYNVVRLGAMPDGKTDSTQAFLSAWAAACSSVSPAMIYVPPGRYSLKQATFGGNCKNTDIMIRIDGTLVAPSDYTVLGSAGTWIRFEGVSGVTVNGGTLDGQGSALWACKAVSKGCPAGAT
;
A
#
# COMPACT_ATOMS: atom_id res chain seq x y z
N MET A 1 42.20 -32.52 -43.70
CA MET A 1 42.08 -33.48 -42.57
C MET A 1 41.14 -32.88 -41.56
N VAL A 2 40.16 -33.67 -41.12
CA VAL A 2 38.98 -33.29 -40.32
C VAL A 2 39.27 -33.32 -38.82
N ASN A 3 38.73 -32.30 -38.13
CA ASN A 3 38.32 -32.19 -36.71
C ASN A 3 39.38 -32.20 -35.57
N PRO A 4 39.08 -31.58 -34.39
CA PRO A 4 37.75 -31.25 -33.87
C PRO A 4 37.49 -29.79 -33.48
N ILE A 5 36.24 -29.40 -33.72
CA ILE A 5 35.54 -28.25 -33.15
C ILE A 5 35.33 -28.53 -31.66
N ILE A 6 35.89 -27.68 -30.80
CA ILE A 6 35.52 -27.59 -29.38
C ILE A 6 34.28 -26.69 -29.33
N PRO A 7 33.09 -27.19 -28.93
CA PRO A 7 31.95 -26.32 -28.69
C PRO A 7 32.24 -25.63 -27.35
N ILE A 8 32.80 -24.43 -27.41
CA ILE A 8 32.77 -23.53 -26.26
C ILE A 8 31.28 -23.28 -26.02
N LEU A 9 30.77 -23.85 -24.92
CA LEU A 9 29.44 -23.62 -24.42
C LEU A 9 29.37 -22.14 -23.99
N SER A 10 29.20 -21.24 -24.97
CA SER A 10 28.91 -19.84 -24.72
C SER A 10 27.53 -19.78 -24.12
N PHE A 11 27.48 -19.89 -22.79
CA PHE A 11 26.35 -19.48 -21.99
C PHE A 11 26.23 -17.97 -22.19
N PHE A 12 25.62 -17.56 -23.30
CA PHE A 12 25.07 -16.22 -23.42
C PHE A 12 24.04 -16.12 -22.31
N PHE A 13 24.46 -15.63 -21.15
CA PHE A 13 23.56 -14.96 -20.23
C PHE A 13 22.99 -13.79 -21.04
N PHE A 14 21.92 -14.05 -21.80
CA PHE A 14 20.99 -13.03 -22.22
C PHE A 14 20.43 -12.49 -20.91
N VAL A 15 21.11 -11.50 -20.34
CA VAL A 15 20.52 -10.63 -19.34
C VAL A 15 19.40 -9.95 -20.08
N ALA A 16 18.18 -10.49 -19.97
CA ALA A 16 16.99 -9.86 -20.47
C ALA A 16 16.90 -8.51 -19.75
N PHE A 17 17.30 -7.45 -20.46
CA PHE A 17 17.12 -6.07 -20.02
C PHE A 17 15.61 -5.84 -20.00
N HIS A 18 14.96 -6.15 -18.89
CA HIS A 18 13.59 -5.75 -18.65
C HIS A 18 13.64 -4.27 -18.26
N PRO A 19 13.20 -3.34 -19.13
CA PRO A 19 13.10 -1.95 -18.73
C PRO A 19 12.19 -1.89 -17.51
N SER A 20 12.65 -1.24 -16.44
CA SER A 20 11.80 -1.03 -15.27
C SER A 20 10.54 -0.29 -15.71
N PRO A 21 9.35 -0.74 -15.28
CA PRO A 21 8.12 -0.05 -15.63
C PRO A 21 8.22 1.42 -15.23
N VAL A 22 7.90 2.31 -16.18
CA VAL A 22 7.80 3.75 -15.92
C VAL A 22 6.47 3.97 -15.21
N TYR A 23 6.54 4.28 -13.92
CA TYR A 23 5.35 4.51 -13.11
C TYR A 23 4.88 5.96 -13.19
N ALA A 24 3.56 6.16 -13.24
CA ALA A 24 2.95 7.42 -12.81
C ALA A 24 3.01 7.49 -11.26
N ILE A 25 3.78 8.43 -10.72
CA ILE A 25 4.05 8.50 -9.27
C ILE A 25 3.12 9.52 -8.59
N TYR A 26 2.36 9.05 -7.61
CA TYR A 26 1.48 9.83 -6.75
C TYR A 26 2.01 9.84 -5.32
N ASN A 27 2.77 10.88 -4.97
CA ASN A 27 3.34 11.03 -3.62
C ASN A 27 2.29 11.60 -2.66
N VAL A 28 1.99 10.87 -1.58
CA VAL A 28 0.93 11.26 -0.62
C VAL A 28 1.19 12.59 0.09
N VAL A 29 2.46 12.97 0.32
CA VAL A 29 2.82 14.26 0.94
C VAL A 29 2.50 15.42 -0.01
N ARG A 30 2.71 15.22 -1.32
CA ARG A 30 2.31 16.21 -2.33
C ARG A 30 0.80 16.38 -2.43
N LEU A 31 0.04 15.42 -1.89
CA LEU A 31 -1.42 15.43 -1.82
C LEU A 31 -1.93 15.82 -0.42
N GLY A 32 -1.06 16.30 0.47
CA GLY A 32 -1.43 16.85 1.77
C GLY A 32 -1.30 15.91 2.95
N ALA A 33 -0.77 14.69 2.77
CA ALA A 33 -0.47 13.81 3.90
C ALA A 33 0.65 14.40 4.77
N MET A 34 0.46 14.38 6.09
CA MET A 34 1.46 14.87 7.05
C MET A 34 2.19 13.70 7.72
N PRO A 35 3.54 13.68 7.73
CA PRO A 35 4.32 12.59 8.30
C PRO A 35 4.50 12.66 9.83
N ASP A 36 3.50 13.17 10.55
CA ASP A 36 3.57 13.45 12.00
C ASP A 36 2.95 12.35 12.89
N GLY A 37 2.29 11.36 12.29
CA GLY A 37 1.59 10.26 12.96
C GLY A 37 0.34 10.68 13.73
N LYS A 38 -0.16 11.91 13.53
CA LYS A 38 -1.27 12.51 14.28
C LYS A 38 -2.33 13.10 13.37
N THR A 39 -1.91 13.85 12.36
CA THR A 39 -2.82 14.49 11.42
C THR A 39 -3.42 13.44 10.49
N ASP A 40 -4.74 13.47 10.37
CA ASP A 40 -5.49 12.54 9.53
C ASP A 40 -5.10 12.72 8.05
N SER A 41 -4.39 11.72 7.52
CA SER A 41 -3.91 11.68 6.15
C SER A 41 -4.83 10.87 5.21
N THR A 42 -5.99 10.41 5.69
CA THR A 42 -6.89 9.51 4.93
C THR A 42 -7.27 10.11 3.58
N GLN A 43 -7.61 11.40 3.54
CA GLN A 43 -8.02 12.05 2.29
C GLN A 43 -6.89 12.12 1.26
N ALA A 44 -5.65 12.36 1.69
CA ALA A 44 -4.50 12.38 0.78
C ALA A 44 -4.25 11.00 0.15
N PHE A 45 -4.43 9.93 0.92
CA PHE A 45 -4.33 8.56 0.42
C PHE A 45 -5.48 8.21 -0.54
N LEU A 46 -6.71 8.62 -0.23
CA LEU A 46 -7.85 8.44 -1.13
C LEU A 46 -7.68 9.22 -2.45
N SER A 47 -7.13 10.43 -2.40
CA SER A 47 -6.79 11.21 -3.59
C SER A 47 -5.68 10.55 -4.41
N ALA A 48 -4.63 10.02 -3.76
CA ALA A 48 -3.57 9.27 -4.45
C ALA A 48 -4.14 8.02 -5.14
N TRP A 49 -5.03 7.31 -4.45
CA TRP A 49 -5.73 6.16 -4.99
C TRP A 49 -6.58 6.51 -6.20
N ALA A 50 -7.42 7.54 -6.13
CA ALA A 50 -8.26 7.96 -7.25
C ALA A 50 -7.42 8.31 -8.49
N ALA A 51 -6.28 8.97 -8.30
CA ALA A 51 -5.36 9.30 -9.39
C ALA A 51 -4.69 8.04 -9.97
N ALA A 52 -4.20 7.12 -9.13
CA ALA A 52 -3.60 5.86 -9.59
C ALA A 52 -4.61 4.95 -10.31
N CYS A 53 -5.82 4.84 -9.76
CA CYS A 53 -6.95 4.07 -10.28
C CYS A 53 -7.42 4.54 -11.67
N SER A 54 -7.29 5.84 -11.95
CA SER A 54 -7.64 6.44 -13.24
C SER A 54 -6.49 6.52 -14.24
N SER A 55 -5.26 6.20 -13.82
CA SER A 55 -4.08 6.21 -14.68
C SER A 55 -4.18 5.19 -15.82
N VAL A 56 -3.63 5.56 -16.98
CA VAL A 56 -3.51 4.67 -18.16
C VAL A 56 -2.17 3.92 -18.19
N SER A 57 -1.24 4.30 -17.33
CA SER A 57 0.08 3.67 -17.17
C SER A 57 0.18 3.02 -15.79
N PRO A 58 1.08 2.03 -15.58
CA PRO A 58 1.39 1.52 -14.25
C PRO A 58 1.57 2.66 -13.25
N ALA A 59 0.92 2.56 -12.09
CA ALA A 59 0.88 3.65 -11.12
C ALA A 59 1.59 3.27 -9.83
N MET A 60 2.34 4.20 -9.26
CA MET A 60 2.94 4.06 -7.93
C MET A 60 2.36 5.11 -7.00
N ILE A 61 1.68 4.68 -5.94
CA ILE A 61 1.39 5.54 -4.79
C ILE A 61 2.62 5.46 -3.88
N TYR A 62 3.31 6.58 -3.72
CA TYR A 62 4.54 6.65 -2.93
C TYR A 62 4.27 7.25 -1.55
N VAL A 63 4.63 6.51 -0.50
CA VAL A 63 4.57 6.93 0.89
C VAL A 63 5.99 7.07 1.43
N PRO A 64 6.52 8.30 1.54
CA PRO A 64 7.88 8.54 2.04
C PRO A 64 8.08 8.10 3.49
N PRO A 65 9.33 8.11 4.01
CA PRO A 65 9.60 7.93 5.43
C PRO A 65 8.83 8.94 6.30
N GLY A 66 8.25 8.46 7.40
CA GLY A 66 7.39 9.24 8.28
C GLY A 66 6.28 8.37 8.89
N ARG A 67 5.45 8.96 9.75
CA ARG A 67 4.25 8.29 10.29
C ARG A 67 3.01 8.97 9.75
N TYR A 68 2.06 8.22 9.23
CA TYR A 68 0.85 8.75 8.61
C TYR A 68 -0.38 8.15 9.29
N SER A 69 -1.13 8.98 10.00
CA SER A 69 -2.37 8.53 10.66
C SER A 69 -3.45 8.35 9.60
N LEU A 70 -4.06 7.16 9.55
CA LEU A 70 -5.19 6.86 8.67
C LEU A 70 -6.36 6.35 9.52
N LYS A 71 -7.54 6.91 9.28
CA LYS A 71 -8.80 6.31 9.72
C LYS A 71 -9.15 5.14 8.78
N GLN A 72 -10.41 4.70 8.79
CA GLN A 72 -10.88 3.72 7.83
C GLN A 72 -10.67 4.23 6.39
N ALA A 73 -9.98 3.44 5.57
CA ALA A 73 -9.71 3.74 4.16
C ALA A 73 -10.16 2.58 3.27
N THR A 74 -11.05 2.88 2.31
CA THR A 74 -11.48 1.94 1.28
C THR A 74 -10.92 2.39 -0.07
N PHE A 75 -10.00 1.61 -0.60
CA PHE A 75 -9.38 1.76 -1.90
C PHE A 75 -10.14 0.90 -2.92
N GLY A 76 -11.09 1.51 -3.62
CA GLY A 76 -11.95 0.83 -4.59
C GLY A 76 -12.34 1.74 -5.75
N GLY A 77 -13.34 1.30 -6.51
CA GLY A 77 -13.92 2.04 -7.65
C GLY A 77 -13.70 1.35 -8.99
N ASN A 78 -14.27 1.93 -10.05
CA ASN A 78 -14.14 1.42 -11.41
C ASN A 78 -12.75 1.78 -11.99
N CYS A 79 -11.72 1.10 -11.51
CA CYS A 79 -10.33 1.39 -11.90
C CYS A 79 -10.06 0.97 -13.34
N LYS A 80 -9.42 1.88 -14.09
CA LYS A 80 -8.90 1.62 -15.43
C LYS A 80 -7.54 0.94 -15.38
N ASN A 81 -6.81 1.18 -14.29
CA ASN A 81 -5.49 0.64 -14.07
C ASN A 81 -5.55 -0.70 -13.33
N THR A 82 -4.76 -1.67 -13.80
CA THR A 82 -4.60 -3.00 -13.20
C THR A 82 -3.15 -3.27 -12.79
N ASP A 83 -2.31 -2.23 -12.68
CA ASP A 83 -0.94 -2.31 -12.18
C ASP A 83 -0.68 -1.10 -11.26
N ILE A 84 -1.15 -1.23 -10.02
CA ILE A 84 -1.02 -0.20 -8.99
C ILE A 84 -0.11 -0.74 -7.88
N MET A 85 1.04 -0.10 -7.68
CA MET A 85 1.93 -0.35 -6.56
C MET A 85 1.77 0.73 -5.49
N ILE A 86 1.51 0.33 -4.26
CA ILE A 86 1.63 1.17 -3.08
C ILE A 86 2.99 0.88 -2.46
N ARG A 87 3.95 1.77 -2.68
CA ARG A 87 5.29 1.68 -2.11
C ARG A 87 5.35 2.47 -0.82
N ILE A 88 5.51 1.75 0.28
CA ILE A 88 5.56 2.32 1.63
C ILE A 88 6.99 2.26 2.14
N ASP A 89 7.60 3.42 2.34
CA ASP A 89 8.88 3.56 3.03
C ASP A 89 8.70 4.10 4.47
N GLY A 90 7.47 4.48 4.85
CA GLY A 90 7.10 4.97 6.19
C GLY A 90 6.26 3.98 7.00
N THR A 91 5.48 4.52 7.93
CA THR A 91 4.54 3.79 8.78
C THR A 91 3.13 4.36 8.62
N LEU A 92 2.16 3.51 8.30
CA LEU A 92 0.74 3.84 8.40
C LEU A 92 0.29 3.51 9.83
N VAL A 93 -0.47 4.40 10.45
CA VAL A 93 -0.86 4.29 11.86
C VAL A 93 -2.37 4.34 11.95
N ALA A 94 -2.99 3.30 12.55
CA ALA A 94 -4.41 3.28 12.84
C ALA A 94 -4.74 4.24 13.99
N PRO A 95 -6.01 4.64 14.18
CA PRO A 95 -6.40 5.44 15.32
C PRO A 95 -6.13 4.68 16.63
N SER A 96 -5.44 5.29 17.59
CA SER A 96 -5.23 4.70 18.91
C SER A 96 -6.53 4.60 19.72
N ASP A 97 -7.49 5.47 19.42
CA ASP A 97 -8.87 5.35 19.90
C ASP A 97 -9.64 4.41 18.98
N TYR A 98 -9.82 3.16 19.43
CA TYR A 98 -10.53 2.12 18.68
C TYR A 98 -12.01 2.46 18.41
N THR A 99 -12.59 3.46 19.09
CA THR A 99 -13.95 3.90 18.81
C THR A 99 -14.07 4.66 17.48
N VAL A 100 -12.96 5.19 16.96
CA VAL A 100 -12.90 5.84 15.64
C VAL A 100 -13.17 4.83 14.52
N LEU A 101 -12.65 3.61 14.64
CA LEU A 101 -13.01 2.51 13.74
C LEU A 101 -14.34 1.88 14.16
N GLY A 102 -14.64 1.84 15.47
CA GLY A 102 -15.95 1.45 15.97
C GLY A 102 -16.34 0.04 15.52
N SER A 103 -17.48 -0.09 14.86
CA SER A 103 -17.95 -1.37 14.30
C SER A 103 -17.38 -1.70 12.92
N ALA A 104 -16.52 -0.85 12.34
CA ALA A 104 -15.92 -1.10 11.04
C ALA A 104 -15.06 -2.38 11.09
N GLY A 105 -15.40 -3.36 10.26
CA GLY A 105 -14.68 -4.63 10.18
C GLY A 105 -13.31 -4.55 9.50
N THR A 106 -12.91 -3.38 8.99
CA THR A 106 -11.65 -3.17 8.26
C THR A 106 -11.07 -1.79 8.56
N TRP A 107 -9.76 -1.71 8.78
CA TRP A 107 -9.02 -0.44 8.77
C TRP A 107 -8.68 -0.01 7.34
N ILE A 108 -8.00 -0.86 6.59
CA ILE A 108 -7.66 -0.66 5.17
C ILE A 108 -8.32 -1.76 4.35
N ARG A 109 -9.11 -1.38 3.33
CA ARG A 109 -9.81 -2.31 2.44
C ARG A 109 -9.49 -1.99 0.99
N PHE A 110 -9.11 -3.00 0.21
CA PHE A 110 -9.12 -2.95 -1.24
C PHE A 110 -10.37 -3.66 -1.75
N GLU A 111 -11.19 -3.00 -2.57
CA GLU A 111 -12.49 -3.54 -2.97
C GLU A 111 -12.72 -3.43 -4.48
N GLY A 112 -13.07 -4.57 -5.10
CA GLY A 112 -13.47 -4.62 -6.51
C GLY A 112 -12.35 -4.24 -7.48
N VAL A 113 -11.09 -4.39 -7.08
CA VAL A 113 -9.91 -3.93 -7.81
C VAL A 113 -8.97 -5.10 -8.07
N SER A 114 -8.16 -5.00 -9.13
CA SER A 114 -7.22 -6.04 -9.56
C SER A 114 -5.81 -5.46 -9.74
N GLY A 115 -4.79 -6.29 -9.52
CA GLY A 115 -3.39 -5.91 -9.74
C GLY A 115 -2.86 -4.84 -8.80
N VAL A 116 -3.24 -4.93 -7.53
CA VAL A 116 -2.70 -4.07 -6.46
C VAL A 116 -1.54 -4.78 -5.79
N THR A 117 -0.39 -4.12 -5.73
CA THR A 117 0.78 -4.56 -4.97
C THR A 117 1.02 -3.60 -3.81
N VAL A 118 1.14 -4.11 -2.59
CA VAL A 118 1.61 -3.32 -1.44
C VAL A 118 3.03 -3.78 -1.11
N ASN A 119 3.98 -2.84 -1.07
CA ASN A 119 5.40 -3.16 -0.90
C ASN A 119 6.04 -2.29 0.18
N GLY A 120 6.72 -2.93 1.12
CA GLY A 120 7.53 -2.28 2.15
C GLY A 120 6.74 -1.74 3.35
N GLY A 121 7.45 -0.99 4.19
CA GLY A 121 6.88 -0.16 5.24
C GLY A 121 6.34 -0.91 6.46
N THR A 122 5.55 -0.20 7.27
CA THR A 122 4.90 -0.76 8.47
C THR A 122 3.45 -0.32 8.53
N LEU A 123 2.58 -1.25 8.91
CA LEU A 123 1.17 -1.01 9.24
C LEU A 123 1.04 -1.19 10.76
N ASP A 124 0.90 -0.09 11.48
CA ASP A 124 0.78 -0.03 12.93
C ASP A 124 -0.71 0.08 13.31
N GLY A 125 -1.34 -1.06 13.60
CA GLY A 125 -2.79 -1.18 13.85
C GLY A 125 -3.28 -0.72 15.22
N GLN A 126 -2.40 -0.31 16.14
CA GLN A 126 -2.77 0.26 17.45
C GLN A 126 -3.85 -0.50 18.25
N GLY A 127 -3.89 -1.83 18.14
CA GLY A 127 -5.01 -2.65 18.61
C GLY A 127 -5.08 -2.93 20.12
N SER A 128 -4.03 -2.60 20.88
CA SER A 128 -3.89 -3.00 22.28
C SER A 128 -5.05 -2.56 23.16
N ALA A 129 -5.54 -1.33 22.98
CA ALA A 129 -6.66 -0.79 23.74
C ALA A 129 -7.98 -1.54 23.45
N LEU A 130 -8.23 -1.94 22.19
CA LEU A 130 -9.40 -2.73 21.84
C LEU A 130 -9.33 -4.14 22.43
N TRP A 131 -8.16 -4.78 22.39
CA TRP A 131 -7.97 -6.12 22.96
C TRP A 131 -8.13 -6.11 24.47
N ALA A 132 -7.59 -5.10 25.15
CA ALA A 132 -7.78 -4.92 26.59
C ALA A 132 -9.27 -4.77 26.94
N CYS A 133 -10.02 -3.98 26.16
CA CYS A 133 -11.47 -3.88 26.32
C CYS A 133 -12.14 -5.26 26.15
N LYS A 134 -11.88 -5.95 25.03
CA LYS A 134 -12.50 -7.25 24.70
C LYS A 134 -12.19 -8.33 25.74
N ALA A 135 -11.06 -8.24 26.44
CA ALA A 135 -10.68 -9.19 27.48
C ALA A 135 -11.52 -9.06 28.77
N VAL A 136 -12.05 -7.86 29.07
CA VAL A 136 -12.74 -7.59 30.35
C VAL A 136 -14.23 -7.29 30.22
N SER A 137 -14.73 -7.02 29.01
CA SER A 137 -16.09 -6.50 28.79
C SER A 137 -16.75 -7.02 27.51
N LYS A 138 -18.08 -7.14 27.55
CA LYS A 138 -18.92 -7.43 26.37
C LYS A 138 -19.36 -6.18 25.58
N GLY A 139 -19.05 -4.97 26.08
CA GLY A 139 -19.47 -3.68 25.50
C GLY A 139 -18.48 -3.08 24.49
N CYS A 140 -17.46 -3.83 24.09
CA CYS A 140 -16.42 -3.35 23.19
C CYS A 140 -16.86 -3.49 21.73
N PRO A 141 -16.47 -2.56 20.84
CA PRO A 141 -16.81 -2.69 19.43
C PRO A 141 -16.26 -3.97 18.81
N ALA A 142 -17.04 -4.57 17.90
CA ALA A 142 -16.60 -5.75 17.16
C ALA A 142 -15.47 -5.45 16.17
N GLY A 143 -15.30 -4.18 15.78
CA GLY A 143 -14.47 -3.74 14.66
C GLY A 143 -12.98 -4.08 14.75
N ALA A 144 -12.29 -3.67 13.69
CA ALA A 144 -10.89 -3.94 13.44
C ALA A 144 -9.94 -3.06 14.27
N THR A 145 -8.68 -3.49 14.29
CA THR A 145 -7.51 -2.75 14.75
C THR A 145 -6.61 -2.48 13.54
#